data_AF-A0A2V8IYG2-F1
#
_entry.id   AF-A0A2V8IYG2-F1
#
_cell.length_a   1.000
_cell.length_b   1.000
_cell.length_c   1.000
_cell.angle_alpha   90.00
_cell.angle_beta   90.00
_cell.angle_gamma   90.00
#
_symmetry.space_group_name_H-M   'P 1'
#
loop_
_entity.id
_entity.type
_entity.pdbx_description
1 polymer ?
#
loop_
_entity_poly.entity_id
_entity_poly.type
_entity_poly.pdbx_seq_one_letter_code
_entity_poly.pdbx_strand_id
1 'polypeptide(L)'
;MASRRRPSRSARSLQGAARRETCALLRPSTPEEKGRRVIAHVVLFQPRSSLSTPERRDALATIARAASDVPEIRRFRIGRRVRHGLPGYEQMMGQDYEFALIIEVDDVEALKRYLKAPSHAALGHLFATATDVALAYDYEIVDAADALRL
;
A
#
# COMPACT_ATOMS: atom_id res chain seq x y z
N MET A 1 -7.56 6.55 -75.69
CA MET A 1 -7.09 5.47 -74.78
C MET A 1 -6.68 6.08 -73.45
N ALA A 2 -7.32 5.60 -72.37
CA ALA A 2 -6.95 5.62 -70.95
C ALA A 2 -6.29 6.86 -70.30
N SER A 3 -7.15 7.58 -69.55
CA SER A 3 -6.85 8.34 -68.33
C SER A 3 -6.33 7.46 -67.19
N ARG A 4 -5.33 7.92 -66.41
CA ARG A 4 -5.09 7.45 -65.02
C ARG A 4 -4.65 8.60 -64.08
N ARG A 5 -5.65 9.08 -63.35
CA ARG A 5 -5.73 9.43 -61.91
C ARG A 5 -4.45 9.63 -61.04
N ARG A 6 -4.45 10.78 -60.34
CA ARG A 6 -3.96 11.11 -58.96
C ARG A 6 -4.27 10.01 -57.88
N PRO A 7 -3.95 10.16 -56.57
CA PRO A 7 -2.79 10.73 -55.84
C PRO A 7 -2.36 9.87 -54.58
N SER A 8 -1.38 10.39 -53.81
CA SER A 8 -1.23 10.33 -52.34
C SER A 8 -0.89 9.02 -51.57
N ARG A 9 0.03 9.20 -50.60
CA ARG A 9 0.23 8.54 -49.29
C ARG A 9 0.21 7.00 -49.24
N SER A 10 1.38 6.42 -48.97
CA SER A 10 1.46 5.15 -48.22
C SER A 10 2.09 5.40 -46.85
N ALA A 11 1.23 5.35 -45.83
CA ALA A 11 1.57 5.03 -44.46
C ALA A 11 1.53 3.50 -44.30
N ARG A 12 2.56 2.96 -43.65
CA ARG A 12 2.67 1.66 -42.94
C ARG A 12 4.16 1.52 -42.60
N SER A 13 4.60 1.09 -41.42
CA SER A 13 3.93 0.34 -40.38
C SER A 13 4.69 0.58 -39.08
N LEU A 14 3.93 0.72 -38.00
CA LEU A 14 4.35 0.53 -36.62
C LEU A 14 5.01 -0.85 -36.48
N GLN A 15 6.13 -0.93 -35.75
CA GLN A 15 6.39 -2.03 -34.82
C GLN A 15 7.64 -1.75 -33.96
N GLY A 16 7.40 -1.69 -32.65
CA GLY A 16 8.19 -2.47 -31.70
C GLY A 16 9.49 -1.85 -31.19
N ALA A 17 9.39 -1.00 -30.16
CA ALA A 17 10.39 -0.98 -29.08
C ALA A 17 9.78 -0.38 -27.81
N ALA A 18 8.66 -0.97 -27.36
CA ALA A 18 8.27 -0.87 -25.96
C ALA A 18 9.14 -1.84 -25.16
N ARG A 19 10.07 -1.31 -24.37
CA ARG A 19 10.56 -1.84 -23.08
C ARG A 19 11.78 -1.03 -22.64
N ARG A 20 11.51 0.04 -21.89
CA ARG A 20 12.47 0.47 -20.87
C ARG A 20 11.82 0.15 -19.53
N GLU A 21 12.20 -1.02 -19.03
CA GLU A 21 12.01 -1.43 -17.65
C GLU A 21 12.73 -0.42 -16.76
N THR A 22 12.00 0.51 -16.16
CA THR A 22 12.44 1.16 -14.93
C THR A 22 12.21 0.20 -13.77
N CYS A 23 13.03 -0.85 -13.74
CA CYS A 23 13.30 -1.64 -12.55
C CYS A 23 14.42 -0.91 -11.78
N ALA A 24 14.07 0.15 -11.08
CA ALA A 24 14.99 0.83 -10.17
C ALA A 24 14.17 1.51 -9.10
N LEU A 25 14.25 0.96 -7.88
CA LEU A 25 14.07 1.55 -6.54
C LEU A 25 13.62 0.52 -5.48
N LEU A 26 13.83 -0.78 -5.73
CA LEU A 26 13.96 -1.74 -4.63
C LEU A 26 15.40 -1.68 -4.15
N ARG A 27 15.64 -1.10 -2.97
CA ARG A 27 16.91 -1.29 -2.25
C ARG A 27 17.05 -2.81 -2.07
N PRO A 28 18.19 -3.42 -2.43
CA PRO A 28 18.40 -4.83 -2.15
C PRO A 28 18.34 -5.01 -0.63
N SER A 29 17.38 -5.81 -0.17
CA SER A 29 17.32 -6.30 1.20
C SER A 29 18.68 -6.91 1.53
N THR A 30 19.30 -6.48 2.62
CA THR A 30 20.54 -7.10 3.09
C THR A 30 20.29 -8.61 3.33
N PRO A 31 21.29 -9.48 3.16
CA PRO A 31 21.13 -10.93 3.36
C PRO A 31 20.49 -11.34 4.70
N GLU A 32 20.60 -10.49 5.73
CA GLU A 32 19.99 -10.68 7.06
C GLU A 32 18.46 -10.49 7.11
N GLU A 33 17.84 -9.86 6.12
CA GLU A 33 16.37 -9.73 6.04
C GLU A 33 15.72 -10.96 5.37
N LYS A 34 16.49 -11.72 4.58
CA LYS A 34 15.99 -12.95 3.93
C LYS A 34 15.79 -14.05 4.97
N GLY A 35 14.56 -14.51 5.10
CA GLY A 35 14.15 -15.58 6.02
C GLY A 35 13.81 -15.15 7.45
N ARG A 36 13.69 -13.84 7.71
CA ARG A 36 13.38 -13.34 9.05
C ARG A 36 11.88 -13.13 9.24
N ARG A 37 11.31 -13.87 10.19
CA ARG A 37 9.90 -13.81 10.63
C ARG A 37 9.65 -12.45 11.30
N VAL A 38 8.53 -11.81 10.95
CA VAL A 38 8.09 -10.54 11.55
C VAL A 38 6.60 -10.60 11.88
N ILE A 39 6.16 -9.73 12.77
CA ILE A 39 4.74 -9.47 12.98
C ILE A 39 4.34 -8.24 12.18
N ALA A 40 3.37 -8.40 11.28
CA ALA A 40 2.75 -7.34 10.52
C ALA A 40 1.39 -6.96 11.12
N HIS A 41 1.29 -5.73 11.62
CA HIS A 41 0.03 -5.10 12.00
C HIS A 41 -0.55 -4.39 10.77
N VAL A 42 -1.62 -4.95 10.21
CA VAL A 42 -2.27 -4.49 8.98
C VAL A 42 -3.60 -3.84 9.33
N VAL A 43 -3.73 -2.55 9.00
CA VAL A 43 -4.94 -1.76 9.22
C VAL A 43 -5.50 -1.32 7.87
N LEU A 44 -6.75 -1.63 7.59
CA LEU A 44 -7.49 -1.08 6.44
C LEU A 44 -8.54 -0.12 6.96
N PHE A 45 -8.66 1.05 6.34
CA PHE A 45 -9.59 2.06 6.81
C PHE A 45 -10.15 2.95 5.70
N GLN A 46 -11.37 3.43 5.93
CA GLN A 46 -12.08 4.37 5.10
C GLN A 46 -12.28 5.68 5.87
N PRO A 47 -11.66 6.80 5.45
CA PRO A 47 -11.88 8.08 6.12
C PRO A 47 -13.31 8.56 5.92
N ARG A 48 -13.84 9.27 6.92
CA ARG A 48 -15.18 9.82 6.91
C ARG A 48 -15.44 10.64 5.67
N SER A 49 -16.57 10.39 5.01
CA SER A 49 -16.98 11.14 3.81
C SER A 49 -17.12 12.66 4.06
N SER A 50 -17.39 13.06 5.31
CA SER A 50 -17.51 14.47 5.71
C SER A 50 -16.18 15.23 5.81
N LEU A 51 -15.03 14.55 5.81
CA LEU A 51 -13.73 15.22 5.89
C LEU A 51 -13.38 15.92 4.58
N SER A 52 -13.02 17.19 4.68
CA SER A 52 -12.47 17.97 3.59
C SER A 52 -11.11 17.44 3.13
N THR A 53 -10.67 17.84 1.93
CA THR A 53 -9.37 17.43 1.39
C THR A 53 -8.18 17.86 2.27
N PRO A 54 -8.15 19.09 2.83
CA PRO A 54 -7.12 19.49 3.79
C PRO A 54 -7.11 18.61 5.05
N GLU A 55 -8.27 18.38 5.68
CA GLU A 55 -8.37 17.56 6.90
C GLU A 55 -7.89 16.13 6.65
N ARG A 56 -8.25 15.54 5.51
CA ARG A 56 -7.75 14.22 5.09
C ARG A 56 -6.23 14.20 4.97
N ARG A 57 -5.64 15.25 4.40
CA ARG A 57 -4.17 15.35 4.24
C ARG A 57 -3.47 15.50 5.59
N ASP A 58 -4.02 16.35 6.45
CA ASP A 58 -3.46 16.59 7.79
C ASP A 58 -3.55 15.33 8.65
N ALA A 59 -4.64 14.57 8.52
CA ALA A 59 -4.78 13.28 9.17
C ALA A 59 -3.70 12.27 8.71
N LEU A 60 -3.49 12.14 7.40
CA LEU A 60 -2.45 11.26 6.84
C LEU A 60 -1.03 11.71 7.25
N ALA A 61 -0.77 13.02 7.26
CA ALA A 61 0.52 13.57 7.70
C ALA A 61 0.77 13.30 9.18
N THR A 62 -0.28 13.38 10.01
CA THR A 62 -0.20 13.06 11.44
C THR A 62 0.10 11.58 11.66
N ILE A 63 -0.56 10.67 10.94
CA ILE A 63 -0.26 9.22 10.98
C ILE A 63 1.20 8.96 10.61
N ALA A 64 1.69 9.58 9.53
CA ALA A 64 3.06 9.39 9.07
C ALA A 64 4.11 9.85 10.09
N ARG A 65 3.86 10.97 10.79
CA ARG A 65 4.76 11.48 11.83
C ARG A 65 4.72 10.64 13.10
N ALA A 66 3.54 10.27 13.57
CA ALA A 66 3.41 9.51 14.81
C ALA A 66 4.11 8.14 14.76
N ALA A 67 4.34 7.62 13.57
CA ALA A 67 5.07 6.38 13.36
C ALA A 67 6.59 6.52 13.22
N SER A 68 7.12 7.70 12.91
CA SER A 68 8.58 7.89 12.82
C SER A 68 9.28 7.81 14.17
N ASP A 69 8.52 7.98 15.26
CA ASP A 69 9.07 8.16 16.59
C ASP A 69 9.05 6.86 17.44
N VAL A 70 8.70 5.73 16.83
CA VAL A 70 8.57 4.45 17.53
C VAL A 70 9.75 3.52 17.20
N PRO A 71 10.64 3.23 18.17
CA PRO A 71 11.84 2.44 17.91
C PRO A 71 11.57 0.96 17.60
N GLU A 72 10.43 0.41 18.02
CA GLU A 72 10.03 -0.97 17.73
C GLU A 72 9.61 -1.19 16.26
N ILE A 73 9.29 -0.12 15.54
CA ILE A 73 8.82 -0.23 14.15
C ILE A 73 10.03 -0.40 13.23
N ARG A 74 10.14 -1.60 12.66
CA ARG A 74 11.13 -1.88 11.60
C ARG A 74 10.75 -1.19 10.30
N ARG A 75 9.46 -1.23 9.98
CA ARG A 75 8.93 -0.67 8.74
C ARG A 75 7.52 -0.15 8.94
N PHE A 76 7.28 1.04 8.42
CA PHE A 76 5.98 1.69 8.39
C PHE A 76 5.63 2.05 6.95
N ARG A 77 4.47 1.59 6.47
CA ARG A 77 3.99 1.85 5.11
C ARG A 77 2.54 2.24 5.13
N ILE A 78 2.22 3.34 4.46
CA ILE A 78 0.84 3.73 4.17
C ILE A 78 0.63 3.73 2.66
N GLY A 79 -0.49 3.18 2.22
CA GLY A 79 -0.85 3.06 0.82
C GLY A 79 -2.29 3.46 0.57
N ARG A 80 -2.56 3.99 -0.62
CA ARG A 80 -3.91 4.22 -1.12
C ARG A 80 -4.32 3.04 -2.00
N ARG A 81 -5.59 2.61 -1.88
CA ARG A 81 -6.17 1.60 -2.75
C ARG A 81 -6.06 2.03 -4.22
N VAL A 82 -5.61 1.11 -5.06
CA VAL A 82 -5.62 1.26 -6.52
C VAL A 82 -6.72 0.36 -7.09
N ARG A 83 -7.55 0.92 -7.96
CA ARG A 83 -8.53 0.17 -8.76
C ARG A 83 -7.95 -0.05 -10.15
N HIS A 84 -7.91 -1.29 -10.59
CA HIS A 84 -7.37 -1.72 -11.88
C HIS A 84 -8.48 -1.97 -12.91
N GLY A 85 -9.75 -2.06 -12.50
CA GLY A 85 -10.90 -2.17 -13.39
C GLY A 85 -11.07 -3.53 -14.09
N LEU A 86 -10.40 -4.59 -13.60
CA LEU A 86 -10.61 -5.92 -14.14
C LEU A 86 -11.94 -6.48 -13.62
N PRO A 87 -12.76 -7.13 -14.48
CA PRO A 87 -14.03 -7.70 -14.06
C PRO A 87 -13.86 -8.75 -12.97
N GLY A 88 -14.81 -8.80 -12.03
CA GLY A 88 -14.92 -9.81 -10.96
C GLY A 88 -14.18 -9.44 -9.68
N TYR A 89 -12.92 -8.99 -9.75
CA TYR A 89 -12.09 -8.78 -8.56
C TYR A 89 -12.61 -7.67 -7.63
N GLU A 90 -12.92 -6.50 -8.18
CA GLU A 90 -13.33 -5.36 -7.37
C GLU A 90 -14.79 -5.46 -6.92
N GLN A 91 -15.65 -6.11 -7.72
CA GLN A 91 -17.07 -6.26 -7.42
C GLN A 91 -17.33 -7.26 -6.28
N MET A 92 -16.38 -8.14 -5.99
CA MET A 92 -16.45 -9.09 -4.87
C MET A 92 -16.11 -8.45 -3.52
N MET A 93 -15.59 -7.21 -3.50
CA MET A 93 -15.21 -6.54 -2.26
C MET A 93 -16.43 -5.93 -1.58
N GLY A 94 -16.84 -6.49 -0.43
CA GLY A 94 -18.01 -6.02 0.31
C GLY A 94 -17.82 -4.65 0.99
N GLN A 95 -16.58 -4.24 1.21
CA GLN A 95 -16.24 -2.94 1.80
C GLN A 95 -15.13 -2.27 0.99
N ASP A 96 -15.27 -0.98 0.75
CA ASP A 96 -14.23 -0.16 0.15
C ASP A 96 -13.38 0.49 1.26
N TYR A 97 -12.13 0.06 1.37
CA TYR A 97 -11.12 0.67 2.24
C TYR A 97 -10.18 1.50 1.38
N GLU A 98 -10.26 2.82 1.48
CA GLU A 98 -9.43 3.73 0.68
C GLU A 98 -7.93 3.65 1.02
N PHE A 99 -7.59 3.34 2.28
CA PHE A 99 -6.22 3.30 2.74
C PHE A 99 -5.86 1.99 3.45
N ALA A 100 -4.59 1.62 3.31
CA ALA A 100 -3.95 0.54 4.03
C ALA A 100 -2.74 1.09 4.80
N LEU A 101 -2.61 0.69 6.05
CA LEU A 101 -1.46 0.93 6.89
C LEU A 101 -0.84 -0.41 7.29
N ILE A 102 0.47 -0.54 7.12
CA ILE A 102 1.23 -1.76 7.40
C ILE A 102 2.41 -1.39 8.29
N ILE A 103 2.48 -2.01 9.46
CA ILE A 103 3.55 -1.84 10.44
C ILE A 103 4.20 -3.19 10.68
N GLU A 104 5.52 -3.28 10.52
CA GLU A 104 6.28 -4.50 10.78
C GLU A 104 7.16 -4.30 12.01
N VAL A 105 7.07 -5.26 12.94
CA VAL A 105 7.88 -5.31 14.19
C VAL A 105 8.52 -6.70 14.32
N ASP A 106 9.54 -6.83 15.17
CA ASP A 106 10.29 -8.08 15.32
C ASP A 106 9.44 -9.23 15.89
N ASP A 107 8.59 -8.97 16.87
CA ASP A 107 7.82 -10.00 17.58
C ASP A 107 6.52 -9.44 18.22
N VAL A 108 5.72 -10.35 18.80
CA VAL A 108 4.44 -10.01 19.44
C VAL A 108 4.63 -9.10 20.67
N GLU A 109 5.75 -9.21 21.39
CA GLU A 109 6.01 -8.35 22.55
C GLU A 109 6.35 -6.93 22.12
N ALA A 110 7.09 -6.75 21.02
CA ALA A 110 7.30 -5.47 20.36
C ALA A 110 5.97 -4.86 19.90
N LEU A 111 5.09 -5.65 19.29
CA LEU A 111 3.75 -5.21 18.91
C LEU A 111 2.96 -4.73 20.14
N LYS A 112 2.94 -5.50 21.23
CA LYS A 112 2.26 -5.11 22.48
C LYS A 112 2.81 -3.83 23.08
N ARG A 113 4.14 -3.61 23.04
CA ARG A 113 4.74 -2.34 23.48
C ARG A 113 4.28 -1.18 22.62
N TYR A 114 4.31 -1.35 21.30
CA TYR A 114 3.80 -0.34 20.36
C TYR A 114 2.32 -0.02 20.61
N LEU A 115 1.44 -1.02 20.73
CA LEU A 115 0.00 -0.80 20.93
C LEU A 115 -0.33 -0.08 22.24
N LYS A 116 0.56 -0.17 23.25
CA LYS A 116 0.45 0.53 24.54
C LYS A 116 1.11 1.92 24.54
N ALA A 117 1.85 2.28 23.50
CA ALA A 117 2.59 3.52 23.44
C ALA A 117 1.64 4.73 23.24
N PRO A 118 1.99 5.92 23.78
CA PRO A 118 1.22 7.15 23.56
C PRO A 118 1.05 7.51 22.07
N SER A 119 2.06 7.20 21.24
CA SER A 119 1.99 7.38 19.79
C SER A 119 0.84 6.56 19.19
N HIS A 120 0.71 5.28 19.54
CA HIS A 120 -0.40 4.45 19.07
C HIS A 120 -1.75 4.96 19.58
N ALA A 121 -1.86 5.43 20.83
CA ALA A 121 -3.11 6.02 21.32
C ALA A 121 -3.54 7.26 20.50
N ALA A 122 -2.59 8.08 20.06
CA ALA A 122 -2.86 9.21 19.18
C ALA A 122 -3.34 8.76 17.79
N LEU A 123 -2.73 7.70 17.21
CA LEU A 123 -3.25 7.09 15.98
C LEU A 123 -4.66 6.54 16.19
N GLY A 124 -4.90 5.81 17.28
CA GLY A 124 -6.21 5.24 17.61
C GLY A 124 -7.31 6.29 17.74
N HIS A 125 -7.00 7.44 18.36
CA HIS A 125 -7.93 8.57 18.43
C HIS A 125 -8.22 9.14 17.04
N LEU A 126 -7.21 9.28 16.19
CA LEU A 126 -7.39 9.76 14.83
C LEU A 126 -8.21 8.77 14.00
N PHE A 127 -7.99 7.46 14.14
CA PHE A 127 -8.83 6.45 13.50
C PHE A 127 -10.28 6.55 13.98
N ALA A 128 -10.53 6.63 15.28
CA ALA A 128 -11.88 6.69 15.84
C ALA A 128 -12.66 7.94 15.39
N THR A 129 -11.98 9.07 15.19
CA THR A 129 -12.62 10.36 14.86
C THR A 129 -12.67 10.65 13.36
N ALA A 130 -11.72 10.14 12.59
CA ALA A 130 -11.55 10.44 11.16
C ALA A 130 -11.96 9.31 10.22
N THR A 131 -12.38 8.14 10.73
CA THR A 131 -12.82 7.00 9.88
C THR A 131 -14.29 6.64 10.06
N ASP A 132 -14.91 6.18 8.98
CA ASP A 132 -16.26 5.59 8.98
C ASP A 132 -16.16 4.10 9.35
N VAL A 133 -15.14 3.42 8.85
CA VAL A 133 -14.87 2.01 9.14
C VAL A 133 -13.37 1.75 9.10
N ALA A 134 -12.92 0.88 10.01
CA ALA A 134 -11.55 0.38 10.06
C ALA A 134 -11.53 -1.08 10.54
N LEU A 135 -10.55 -1.84 10.07
CA LEU A 135 -10.20 -3.17 10.58
C LEU A 135 -8.71 -3.22 10.84
N ALA A 136 -8.31 -4.01 11.82
CA ALA A 136 -6.92 -4.30 12.10
C ALA A 136 -6.76 -5.81 12.30
N TYR A 137 -5.74 -6.38 11.67
CA TYR A 137 -5.32 -7.76 11.88
C TYR A 137 -3.81 -7.82 12.05
N ASP A 138 -3.38 -8.75 12.89
CA ASP A 138 -1.97 -9.03 13.14
C ASP A 138 -1.62 -10.37 12.50
N TYR A 139 -0.59 -10.37 11.66
CA TYR A 139 -0.13 -11.56 10.97
C TYR A 139 1.33 -11.82 11.26
N GLU A 140 1.68 -13.09 11.37
CA GLU A 140 3.06 -13.50 11.23
C GLU A 140 3.40 -13.61 9.75
N ILE A 141 4.43 -12.87 9.32
CA ILE A 141 4.87 -12.81 7.93
C ILE A 141 6.27 -13.41 7.83
N VAL A 142 6.42 -14.29 6.86
CA VAL A 142 7.68 -14.89 6.43
C VAL A 142 7.83 -14.72 4.92
N ASP A 143 9.05 -14.88 4.42
CA ASP A 143 9.28 -15.00 2.99
C ASP A 143 8.51 -16.21 2.44
N ALA A 144 7.99 -16.11 1.21
CA ALA A 144 7.17 -17.17 0.61
C ALA A 144 7.88 -18.53 0.55
N ALA A 145 9.21 -18.53 0.41
CA ALA A 145 10.03 -19.75 0.44
C ALA A 145 9.97 -20.49 1.80
N ASP A 146 9.62 -19.76 2.87
CA ASP A 146 9.59 -20.26 4.24
C ASP A 146 8.16 -20.46 4.76
N ALA A 147 7.13 -20.26 3.92
CA ALA A 147 5.71 -20.32 4.31
C ALA A 147 5.28 -21.66 4.92
N LEU A 148 5.95 -22.77 4.57
CA LEU A 148 5.71 -24.09 5.16
C LEU A 148 6.12 -24.19 6.64
N ARG A 149 6.76 -23.15 7.20
CA ARG A 149 7.16 -23.05 8.60
C ARG A 149 6.27 -22.13 9.42
N LEU A 150 5.14 -21.66 8.88
CA LEU A 150 4.17 -20.88 9.64
C LEU A 150 3.47 -21.72 10.70
#